data_AF-A0A934B0E3-F1
#
_entry.id   AF-A0A934B0E3-F1
#
_cell.length_a   1.000
_cell.length_b   1.000
_cell.length_c   1.000
_cell.angle_alpha   90.00
_cell.angle_beta   90.00
_cell.angle_gamma   90.00
#
_symmetry.space_group_name_H-M   'P 1'
#
loop_
_entity.id
_entity.type
_entity.pdbx_description
1 polymer ?
#
loop_
_entity_poly.entity_id
_entity_poly.type
_entity_poly.pdbx_seq_one_letter_code
_entity_poly.pdbx_strand_id
1 'polypeptide(L)'
;MRVTELQTFGVLTNNLARARARGLEFQQQVSTGKLVRQPSDDPSAFNHIALDKASLAAIEQRKRNIVFGQTRLDLSDTALSHAMTSLSRVQQLAVQFRNDTNSAADRVIGAKEVRQLFAQLQQTANTELSNQPIFTGTSTHGRATGLAITTPLTLTNGSNDTLVVAVDGTTSGTIDLTAGTESLTGAQLAARIQSRINADTALTNAGKSVSVTFEGDRFIISSDLNGSQSTVRVTGGLARTAVGFAGGSETTGGAPFALTATMASAVGNTGGALAGQGRVVDDNAATLDDYVIRFTSPTAYDVLNVTAPVTTSRGASNTGGVAVRDVGMVSAAQLTLHNYQIQFTSPTQYSVVDQTTSTTLSSGNTYLSGEAIAFAGLRVVLANGQQGGPQTGDTFSVSLSPRNVLTNQTYVSGSEISFDGLRMTLANGSGAPASGDLFSIVSGLQYQGDAGVHAIEVGTDQTVPTNVAGSRAFIEGGIDIFAEVKQLISALRGNYRLGISDALGTLNQGVSQIAAIQGEVGATSNRLTTSAAQLEEAKSFFIKTLSETEDVDLAKAISDLTLQQYAIEAASRTLTKVFENSLLNYL
;
A
#
# COMPACT_ATOMS: atom_id res chain seq x y z
N MET A 1 39.81 -71.10 48.06
CA MET A 1 38.39 -70.64 48.07
C MET A 1 38.23 -69.11 48.16
N ARG A 2 39.21 -68.33 48.67
CA ARG A 2 39.14 -66.84 48.71
C ARG A 2 38.93 -66.15 47.36
N VAL A 3 39.53 -66.64 46.28
CA VAL A 3 39.37 -66.03 44.93
C VAL A 3 37.98 -66.31 44.34
N THR A 4 37.43 -67.50 44.58
CA THR A 4 36.13 -67.93 44.07
C THR A 4 34.97 -67.21 44.79
N GLU A 5 35.07 -67.00 46.11
CA GLU A 5 34.09 -66.22 46.89
C GLU A 5 34.12 -64.73 46.54
N LEU A 6 35.31 -64.13 46.35
CA LEU A 6 35.46 -62.75 45.85
C LEU A 6 34.91 -62.58 44.42
N GLN A 7 35.15 -63.55 43.54
CA GLN A 7 34.59 -63.56 42.19
C GLN A 7 33.06 -63.72 42.21
N THR A 8 32.52 -64.60 43.05
CA THR A 8 31.07 -64.81 43.17
C THR A 8 30.37 -63.59 43.75
N PHE A 9 30.97 -62.96 44.77
CA PHE A 9 30.50 -61.70 45.34
C PHE A 9 30.58 -60.56 44.31
N GLY A 10 31.68 -60.45 43.56
CA GLY A 10 31.83 -59.50 42.46
C GLY A 10 30.81 -59.70 41.34
N VAL A 11 30.45 -60.94 41.00
CA VAL A 11 29.38 -61.23 40.03
C VAL A 11 28.01 -60.82 40.57
N LEU A 12 27.71 -61.10 41.84
CA LEU A 12 26.45 -60.73 42.48
C LEU A 12 26.28 -59.22 42.63
N THR A 13 27.33 -58.49 43.01
CA THR A 13 27.30 -57.02 43.12
C THR A 13 27.16 -56.36 41.75
N ASN A 14 27.85 -56.88 40.73
CA ASN A 14 27.67 -56.43 39.34
C ASN A 14 26.26 -56.74 38.81
N ASN A 15 25.67 -57.89 39.18
CA ASN A 15 24.30 -58.22 38.80
C ASN A 15 23.28 -57.33 39.53
N LEU A 16 23.48 -57.02 40.81
CA LEU A 16 22.65 -56.07 41.56
C LEU A 16 22.78 -54.65 40.99
N ALA A 17 23.98 -54.21 40.65
CA ALA A 17 24.21 -52.92 40.01
C ALA A 17 23.47 -52.83 38.66
N ARG A 18 23.54 -53.88 37.83
CA ARG A 18 22.77 -54.00 36.58
C ARG A 18 21.26 -54.04 36.82
N ALA A 19 20.80 -54.68 37.89
CA ALA A 19 19.38 -54.73 38.25
C ALA A 19 18.86 -53.37 38.70
N ARG A 20 19.61 -52.62 39.51
CA ARG A 20 19.29 -51.25 39.91
C ARG A 20 19.29 -50.30 38.72
N ALA A 21 20.25 -50.43 37.80
CA ALA A 21 20.29 -49.63 36.57
C ALA A 21 19.02 -49.83 35.72
N ARG A 22 18.57 -51.07 35.51
CA ARG A 22 17.31 -51.37 34.81
C ARG A 22 16.08 -50.87 35.55
N GLY A 23 16.07 -50.93 36.88
CA GLY A 23 14.98 -50.37 37.68
C GLY A 23 14.85 -48.85 37.52
N LEU A 24 15.98 -48.13 37.49
CA LEU A 24 16.02 -46.69 37.22
C LEU A 24 15.53 -46.36 35.81
N GLU A 25 15.85 -47.20 34.82
CA GLU A 25 15.39 -47.05 33.44
C GLU A 25 13.87 -47.17 33.33
N PHE A 26 13.26 -48.23 33.88
CA PHE A 26 11.80 -48.37 33.90
C PHE A 26 11.12 -47.26 34.70
N GLN A 27 11.72 -46.83 35.82
CA GLN A 27 11.21 -45.69 36.59
C GLN A 27 11.19 -44.41 35.75
N GLN A 28 12.23 -44.19 34.95
CA GLN A 28 12.32 -43.05 34.04
C GLN A 28 11.33 -43.17 32.87
N GLN A 29 11.14 -44.37 32.30
CA GLN A 29 10.15 -44.59 31.24
C GLN A 29 8.73 -44.33 31.77
N VAL A 30 8.38 -44.83 32.95
CA VAL A 30 7.09 -44.54 33.61
C VAL A 30 6.92 -43.06 33.92
N SER A 31 7.99 -42.38 34.37
CA SER A 31 7.95 -40.94 34.68
C SER A 31 7.83 -40.06 33.45
N THR A 32 8.42 -40.44 32.31
CA THR A 32 8.48 -39.62 31.10
C THR A 32 7.42 -40.00 30.07
N GLY A 33 6.83 -41.20 30.18
CA GLY A 33 5.93 -41.78 29.19
C GLY A 33 6.62 -42.21 27.89
N LYS A 34 7.96 -42.17 27.83
CA LYS A 34 8.73 -42.37 26.60
C LYS A 34 9.60 -43.61 26.68
N LEU A 35 9.51 -44.44 25.64
CA LEU A 35 10.36 -45.60 25.42
C LEU A 35 11.77 -45.20 24.98
N VAL A 36 11.89 -44.25 24.03
CA VAL A 36 13.17 -43.79 23.46
C VAL A 36 13.37 -42.31 23.76
N ARG A 37 14.46 -41.93 24.44
CA ARG A 37 14.69 -40.52 24.86
C ARG A 37 16.00 -39.93 24.38
N GLN A 38 17.02 -40.76 24.24
CA GLN A 38 18.36 -40.36 23.85
C GLN A 38 18.90 -41.31 22.77
N PRO A 39 19.88 -40.88 21.96
CA PRO A 39 20.44 -41.71 20.89
C PRO A 39 21.00 -43.05 21.35
N SER A 40 21.38 -43.18 22.63
CA SER A 40 21.91 -44.43 23.18
C SER A 40 20.86 -45.48 23.52
N ASP A 41 19.57 -45.12 23.61
CA ASP A 41 18.49 -46.06 23.93
C ASP A 41 18.16 -46.91 22.69
N ASP A 42 17.96 -46.27 21.54
CA ASP A 42 17.86 -46.91 20.21
C ASP A 42 18.27 -45.89 19.12
N PRO A 43 19.46 -46.01 18.52
CA PRO A 43 19.93 -45.06 17.51
C PRO A 43 19.04 -44.98 16.26
N SER A 44 18.40 -46.09 15.87
CA SER A 44 17.56 -46.16 14.67
C SER A 44 16.20 -45.53 14.92
N ALA A 45 15.53 -45.94 15.99
CA ALA A 45 14.25 -45.35 16.38
C ALA A 45 14.41 -43.86 16.72
N PHE A 46 15.50 -43.47 17.38
CA PHE A 46 15.80 -42.08 17.66
C PHE A 46 15.97 -41.23 16.39
N ASN A 47 16.58 -41.78 15.33
CA ASN A 47 16.70 -41.09 14.04
C ASN A 47 15.31 -40.85 13.41
N HIS A 48 14.45 -41.88 13.38
CA HIS A 48 13.08 -41.72 12.91
C HIS A 48 12.29 -40.68 13.72
N ILE A 49 12.35 -40.76 15.04
CA ILE A 49 11.74 -39.79 15.97
C ILE A 49 12.23 -38.36 15.67
N ALA A 50 13.53 -38.18 15.42
CA ALA A 50 14.09 -36.87 15.11
C ALA A 50 13.58 -36.33 13.76
N LEU A 51 13.50 -37.17 12.72
CA LEU A 51 12.98 -36.80 11.41
C LEU A 51 11.47 -36.49 11.45
N ASP A 52 10.69 -37.28 12.19
CA ASP A 52 9.25 -37.07 12.35
C ASP A 52 8.96 -35.79 13.13
N LYS A 53 9.72 -35.50 14.19
CA LYS A 53 9.65 -34.22 14.92
C LYS A 53 10.02 -33.03 14.04
N ALA A 54 11.06 -33.16 13.21
CA ALA A 54 11.43 -32.11 12.27
C ALA A 54 10.32 -31.86 11.23
N SER A 55 9.71 -32.93 10.72
CA SER A 55 8.58 -32.87 9.78
C SER A 55 7.35 -32.22 10.44
N LEU A 56 7.03 -32.59 11.68
CA LEU A 56 5.95 -32.00 12.47
C LEU A 56 6.16 -30.50 12.68
N ALA A 57 7.37 -30.08 13.05
CA ALA A 57 7.71 -28.67 13.23
C ALA A 57 7.55 -27.87 11.93
N ALA A 58 7.97 -28.44 10.79
CA ALA A 58 7.79 -27.83 9.48
C ALA A 58 6.30 -27.71 9.11
N ILE A 59 5.50 -28.75 9.35
CA ILE A 59 4.04 -28.73 9.13
C ILE A 59 3.38 -27.63 9.97
N GLU A 60 3.72 -27.53 11.25
CA GLU A 60 3.16 -26.48 12.12
C GLU A 60 3.52 -25.07 11.66
N GLN A 61 4.77 -24.86 11.19
CA GLN A 61 5.17 -23.58 10.62
C GLN A 61 4.37 -23.26 9.35
N ARG A 62 4.20 -24.22 8.44
CA ARG A 62 3.38 -24.03 7.23
C ARG A 62 1.93 -23.71 7.57
N LYS A 63 1.33 -24.40 8.56
CA LYS A 63 -0.03 -24.08 9.03
C LYS A 63 -0.13 -22.65 9.56
N ARG A 64 0.83 -22.18 10.36
CA ARG A 64 0.87 -20.78 10.82
C ARG A 64 0.96 -19.80 9.65
N ASN A 65 1.81 -20.08 8.67
CA ASN A 65 1.94 -19.27 7.46
C ASN A 65 0.63 -19.26 6.65
N ILE A 66 -0.07 -20.39 6.54
CA ILE A 66 -1.38 -20.48 5.87
C ILE A 66 -2.43 -19.64 6.57
N VAL A 67 -2.54 -19.71 7.89
CA VAL A 67 -3.49 -18.87 8.64
C VAL A 67 -3.21 -17.37 8.42
N PHE A 68 -1.92 -16.98 8.40
CA PHE A 68 -1.53 -15.61 8.07
C PHE A 68 -1.93 -15.22 6.64
N GLY A 69 -1.68 -16.10 5.66
CA GLY A 69 -2.10 -15.93 4.27
C GLY A 69 -3.61 -15.80 4.09
N GLN A 70 -4.39 -16.65 4.77
CA GLN A 70 -5.86 -16.58 4.78
C GLN A 70 -6.34 -15.26 5.36
N THR A 71 -5.81 -14.84 6.51
CA THR A 71 -6.15 -13.54 7.12
C THR A 71 -5.94 -12.38 6.15
N ARG A 72 -4.83 -12.40 5.39
CA ARG A 72 -4.55 -11.38 4.38
C ARG A 72 -5.51 -11.44 3.20
N LEU A 73 -5.85 -12.63 2.71
CA LEU A 73 -6.81 -12.82 1.62
C LEU A 73 -8.23 -12.42 2.02
N ASP A 74 -8.67 -12.77 3.22
CA ASP A 74 -10.00 -12.42 3.74
C ASP A 74 -10.16 -10.91 3.93
N LEU A 75 -9.11 -10.24 4.39
CA LEU A 75 -9.08 -8.77 4.46
C LEU A 75 -9.10 -8.16 3.05
N SER A 76 -8.41 -8.76 2.09
CA SER A 76 -8.44 -8.32 0.69
C SER A 76 -9.82 -8.48 0.07
N ASP A 77 -10.50 -9.61 0.31
CA ASP A 77 -11.88 -9.86 -0.14
C ASP A 77 -12.87 -8.85 0.46
N THR A 78 -12.73 -8.58 1.76
CA THR A 78 -13.53 -7.57 2.47
C THR A 78 -13.32 -6.17 1.88
N ALA A 79 -12.07 -5.78 1.63
CA ALA A 79 -11.75 -4.49 1.01
C ALA A 79 -12.29 -4.40 -0.43
N LEU A 80 -12.16 -5.45 -1.24
CA LEU A 80 -12.73 -5.47 -2.59
C LEU A 80 -14.27 -5.37 -2.58
N SER A 81 -14.93 -6.01 -1.61
CA SER A 81 -16.37 -5.90 -1.40
C SER A 81 -16.82 -4.48 -1.04
N HIS A 82 -16.05 -3.78 -0.20
CA HIS A 82 -16.28 -2.36 0.10
C HIS A 82 -16.08 -1.48 -1.14
N ALA A 83 -15.03 -1.74 -1.93
CA ALA A 83 -14.79 -1.04 -3.19
C ALA A 83 -15.97 -1.21 -4.18
N MET A 84 -16.50 -2.41 -4.34
CA MET A 84 -17.69 -2.66 -5.17
C MET A 84 -18.92 -1.88 -4.70
N THR A 85 -19.12 -1.79 -3.38
CA THR A 85 -20.24 -1.06 -2.80
C THR A 85 -20.13 0.44 -3.11
N SER A 86 -18.93 1.02 -2.94
CA SER A 86 -18.66 2.41 -3.29
C SER A 86 -18.86 2.66 -4.78
N LEU A 87 -18.35 1.81 -5.67
CA LEU A 87 -18.54 1.94 -7.12
C LEU A 87 -20.01 1.82 -7.54
N SER A 88 -20.76 0.89 -6.95
CA SER A 88 -22.19 0.74 -7.20
C SER A 88 -22.96 2.01 -6.81
N ARG A 89 -22.59 2.65 -5.69
CA ARG A 89 -23.17 3.94 -5.29
C ARG A 89 -22.80 5.06 -6.28
N VAL A 90 -21.55 5.11 -6.74
CA VAL A 90 -21.12 6.06 -7.78
C VAL A 90 -21.93 5.88 -9.06
N GLN A 91 -22.18 4.64 -9.49
CA GLN A 91 -23.03 4.34 -10.66
C GLN A 91 -24.48 4.82 -10.47
N GLN A 92 -25.07 4.60 -9.28
CA GLN A 92 -26.42 5.10 -8.98
C GLN A 92 -26.50 6.63 -9.11
N LEU A 93 -25.53 7.35 -8.55
CA LEU A 93 -25.46 8.80 -8.66
C LEU A 93 -25.29 9.25 -10.10
N ALA A 94 -24.42 8.59 -10.86
CA ALA A 94 -24.24 8.91 -12.27
C ALA A 94 -25.51 8.66 -13.10
N VAL A 95 -26.25 7.57 -12.85
CA VAL A 95 -27.55 7.32 -13.51
C VAL A 95 -28.59 8.38 -13.11
N GLN A 96 -28.67 8.73 -11.83
CA GLN A 96 -29.57 9.76 -11.32
C GLN A 96 -29.30 11.10 -12.00
N PHE A 97 -28.04 11.54 -11.96
CA PHE A 97 -27.63 12.82 -12.46
C PHE A 97 -27.49 12.87 -13.98
N ARG A 98 -27.46 11.77 -14.73
CA ARG A 98 -27.45 11.83 -16.20
C ARG A 98 -28.68 12.56 -16.78
N ASN A 99 -29.84 12.51 -16.10
CA ASN A 99 -31.12 13.03 -16.62
C ASN A 99 -31.28 14.55 -16.55
N ASP A 100 -31.99 15.13 -17.53
CA ASP A 100 -32.19 16.58 -17.71
C ASP A 100 -33.03 17.27 -16.63
N THR A 101 -33.71 16.51 -15.79
CA THR A 101 -34.53 17.05 -14.70
C THR A 101 -33.70 17.58 -13.53
N ASN A 102 -32.42 17.19 -13.43
CA ASN A 102 -31.52 17.71 -12.39
C ASN A 102 -30.81 18.97 -12.88
N SER A 103 -30.85 20.02 -12.07
CA SER A 103 -30.19 21.29 -12.38
C SER A 103 -28.66 21.17 -12.30
N ALA A 104 -27.95 22.15 -12.86
CA ALA A 104 -26.50 22.25 -12.72
C ALA A 104 -26.07 22.34 -11.24
N ALA A 105 -26.86 23.01 -10.40
CA ALA A 105 -26.59 23.11 -8.97
C ALA A 105 -26.73 21.76 -8.25
N ASP A 106 -27.75 20.97 -8.61
CA ASP A 106 -27.96 19.63 -8.04
C ASP A 106 -26.81 18.69 -8.40
N ARG A 107 -26.30 18.76 -9.64
CA ARG A 107 -25.15 17.96 -10.09
C ARG A 107 -23.87 18.31 -9.34
N VAL A 108 -23.66 19.58 -8.99
CA VAL A 108 -22.53 19.99 -8.15
C VAL A 108 -22.64 19.41 -6.74
N ILE A 109 -23.85 19.30 -6.19
CA ILE A 109 -24.07 18.60 -4.90
C ILE A 109 -23.77 17.11 -5.06
N GLY A 110 -24.26 16.47 -6.12
CA GLY A 110 -23.95 15.07 -6.45
C GLY A 110 -22.45 14.80 -6.57
N ALA A 111 -21.70 15.72 -7.19
CA ALA A 111 -20.26 15.61 -7.31
C ALA A 111 -19.54 15.58 -5.94
N LYS A 112 -20.07 16.28 -4.92
CA LYS A 112 -19.52 16.22 -3.57
C LYS A 112 -19.70 14.84 -2.95
N GLU A 113 -20.85 14.21 -3.17
CA GLU A 113 -21.10 12.84 -2.71
C GLU A 113 -20.18 11.84 -3.44
N VAL A 114 -20.03 11.96 -4.76
CA VAL A 114 -19.09 11.13 -5.53
C VAL A 114 -17.65 11.33 -5.05
N ARG A 115 -17.25 12.55 -4.68
CA ARG A 115 -15.93 12.81 -4.08
C ARG A 115 -15.75 12.13 -2.72
N GLN A 116 -16.77 12.07 -1.88
CA GLN A 116 -16.69 11.33 -0.61
C GLN A 116 -16.53 9.83 -0.86
N LEU A 117 -17.23 9.28 -1.86
CA LEU A 117 -17.08 7.88 -2.26
C LEU A 117 -15.69 7.60 -2.86
N PHE A 118 -15.12 8.55 -3.60
CA PHE A 118 -13.73 8.46 -4.08
C PHE A 118 -12.74 8.37 -2.92
N ALA A 119 -12.90 9.22 -1.89
CA ALA A 119 -12.05 9.17 -0.69
C ALA A 119 -12.22 7.84 0.08
N GLN A 120 -13.45 7.33 0.18
CA GLN A 120 -13.70 6.01 0.78
C GLN A 120 -13.05 4.88 -0.04
N LEU A 121 -13.09 4.96 -1.37
CA LEU A 121 -12.46 3.99 -2.25
C LEU A 121 -10.93 4.01 -2.10
N GLN A 122 -10.33 5.19 -1.96
CA GLN A 122 -8.90 5.34 -1.66
C GLN A 122 -8.53 4.70 -0.31
N GLN A 123 -9.29 4.98 0.75
CA GLN A 123 -9.08 4.38 2.07
C GLN A 123 -9.17 2.85 1.98
N THR A 124 -10.15 2.34 1.25
CA THR A 124 -10.32 0.91 1.01
C THR A 124 -9.10 0.30 0.29
N ALA A 125 -8.60 0.97 -0.75
CA ALA A 125 -7.42 0.54 -1.49
C ALA A 125 -6.11 0.65 -0.69
N ASN A 126 -6.09 1.47 0.35
CA ASN A 126 -4.99 1.62 1.30
C ASN A 126 -5.18 0.80 2.58
N THR A 127 -6.07 -0.20 2.59
CA THR A 127 -6.24 -1.08 3.75
C THR A 127 -4.91 -1.74 4.15
N GLU A 128 -4.67 -1.84 5.45
CA GLU A 128 -3.44 -2.40 6.03
C GLU A 128 -3.71 -3.58 6.95
N LEU A 129 -2.78 -4.54 6.96
CA LEU A 129 -2.69 -5.62 7.92
C LEU A 129 -1.39 -5.46 8.70
N SER A 130 -1.47 -5.18 10.01
CA SER A 130 -0.28 -5.03 10.87
C SER A 130 0.74 -4.00 10.35
N ASN A 131 0.26 -2.83 9.90
CA ASN A 131 1.05 -1.75 9.27
C ASN A 131 1.71 -2.15 7.93
N GLN A 132 1.16 -3.14 7.23
CA GLN A 132 1.55 -3.50 5.87
C GLN A 132 0.33 -3.36 4.97
N PRO A 133 0.40 -2.52 3.91
CA PRO A 133 -0.69 -2.44 2.95
C PRO A 133 -0.94 -3.80 2.29
N ILE A 134 -2.22 -4.16 2.15
CA ILE A 134 -2.57 -5.48 1.60
C ILE A 134 -2.47 -5.53 0.07
N PHE A 135 -2.68 -4.38 -0.58
CA PHE A 135 -2.60 -4.19 -2.04
C PHE A 135 -1.24 -3.66 -2.51
N THR A 136 -0.20 -3.74 -1.70
CA THR A 136 1.17 -3.65 -2.21
C THR A 136 1.69 -5.03 -2.56
N GLY A 137 2.69 -5.05 -3.44
CA GLY A 137 3.59 -6.17 -3.57
C GLY A 137 4.42 -6.35 -2.32
N THR A 138 5.73 -6.21 -2.42
CA THR A 138 6.69 -6.44 -1.32
C THR A 138 7.11 -5.17 -0.57
N SER A 139 6.71 -3.97 -1.00
CA SER A 139 7.13 -2.68 -0.41
C SER A 139 6.39 -2.35 0.90
N THR A 140 7.14 -1.84 1.90
CA THR A 140 6.75 -1.43 3.28
C THR A 140 6.70 0.10 3.46
N HIS A 141 7.11 0.76 4.58
CA HIS A 141 7.52 2.19 4.65
C HIS A 141 9.01 2.46 4.80
N GLY A 142 9.52 3.59 4.28
CA GLY A 142 10.91 4.02 4.42
C GLY A 142 11.19 4.26 5.89
N ARG A 143 11.84 3.35 6.61
CA ARG A 143 12.03 3.49 8.07
C ARG A 143 13.45 3.20 8.49
N ALA A 144 13.97 3.95 9.45
CA ALA A 144 15.16 3.61 10.21
C ALA A 144 14.75 3.34 11.67
N THR A 145 14.99 2.12 12.15
CA THR A 145 14.70 1.71 13.53
C THR A 145 16.01 1.58 14.30
N GLY A 146 16.16 2.36 15.37
CA GLY A 146 17.33 2.29 16.26
C GLY A 146 17.29 1.10 17.21
N LEU A 147 18.44 0.79 17.81
CA LEU A 147 18.56 -0.11 18.95
C LEU A 147 17.93 0.50 20.21
N ALA A 148 17.63 -0.36 21.18
CA ALA A 148 17.07 0.10 22.45
C ALA A 148 18.08 0.96 23.21
N ILE A 149 17.62 2.06 23.79
CA ILE A 149 18.43 3.00 24.57
C ILE A 149 17.78 3.30 25.92
N THR A 150 18.60 3.75 26.87
CA THR A 150 18.11 4.23 28.18
C THR A 150 17.77 5.71 28.09
N THR A 151 16.58 6.10 28.55
CA THR A 151 16.18 7.51 28.70
C THR A 151 15.87 7.83 30.17
N PRO A 152 16.05 9.09 30.63
CA PRO A 152 16.39 10.29 29.87
C PRO A 152 17.84 10.31 29.35
N LEU A 153 18.02 10.87 28.15
CA LEU A 153 19.32 11.00 27.49
C LEU A 153 19.83 12.44 27.62
N THR A 154 21.07 12.60 28.07
CA THR A 154 21.73 13.91 28.12
C THR A 154 22.48 14.17 26.81
N LEU A 155 22.03 15.17 26.05
CA LEU A 155 22.75 15.70 24.90
C LEU A 155 23.70 16.79 25.36
N THR A 156 24.93 16.79 24.85
CA THR A 156 25.97 17.78 25.12
C THR A 156 26.53 18.30 23.79
N ASN A 157 26.54 19.63 23.65
CA ASN A 157 27.08 20.31 22.48
C ASN A 157 28.52 19.84 22.19
N GLY A 158 28.77 19.45 20.94
CA GLY A 158 30.05 18.97 20.41
C GLY A 158 30.38 17.51 20.75
N SER A 159 29.51 16.76 21.42
CA SER A 159 29.79 15.40 21.88
C SER A 159 28.82 14.36 21.33
N ASN A 160 27.51 14.58 21.45
CA ASN A 160 26.47 13.65 21.03
C ASN A 160 25.22 14.38 20.52
N ASP A 161 25.43 15.47 19.79
CA ASP A 161 24.41 16.48 19.45
C ASP A 161 24.05 16.54 17.96
N THR A 162 24.77 15.86 17.08
CA THR A 162 24.54 15.95 15.62
C THR A 162 24.07 14.66 14.96
N LEU A 163 23.25 14.78 13.90
CA LEU A 163 22.80 13.69 13.03
C LEU A 163 22.97 14.05 11.55
N VAL A 164 23.13 13.04 10.70
CA VAL A 164 22.97 13.13 9.24
C VAL A 164 22.04 12.01 8.80
N VAL A 165 21.01 12.34 8.04
CA VAL A 165 19.95 11.41 7.60
C VAL A 165 19.79 11.51 6.09
N ALA A 166 19.69 10.37 5.42
CA ALA A 166 19.25 10.27 4.05
C ALA A 166 17.78 9.83 4.01
N VAL A 167 16.93 10.61 3.35
CA VAL A 167 15.49 10.39 3.19
C VAL A 167 15.18 10.39 1.70
N ASP A 168 14.67 9.27 1.19
CA ASP A 168 14.22 9.05 -0.19
C ASP A 168 15.22 9.55 -1.25
N GLY A 169 16.47 9.10 -1.10
CA GLY A 169 17.58 9.45 -1.98
C GLY A 169 18.22 10.83 -1.74
N THR A 170 17.69 11.65 -0.82
CA THR A 170 18.24 12.98 -0.49
C THR A 170 18.95 12.93 0.87
N THR A 171 20.22 13.36 0.94
CA THR A 171 20.96 13.44 2.20
C THR A 171 20.82 14.83 2.82
N SER A 172 20.52 14.89 4.11
CA SER A 172 20.45 16.13 4.89
C SER A 172 21.82 16.81 5.01
N GLY A 173 21.81 18.07 5.47
CA GLY A 173 22.99 18.65 6.09
C GLY A 173 23.31 18.01 7.45
N THR A 174 24.25 18.60 8.18
CA THR A 174 24.48 18.26 9.59
C THR A 174 23.37 18.86 10.43
N ILE A 175 22.53 18.00 11.00
CA ILE A 175 21.40 18.38 11.84
C ILE A 175 21.86 18.48 13.28
N ASP A 176 21.75 19.66 13.88
CA ASP A 176 22.05 19.92 15.28
C ASP A 176 20.80 19.74 16.16
N LEU A 177 20.89 18.86 17.16
CA LEU A 177 19.84 18.53 18.11
C LEU A 177 19.85 19.44 19.35
N THR A 178 21.00 20.03 19.73
CA THR A 178 21.13 20.90 20.91
C THR A 178 22.29 21.90 20.83
N ALA A 179 22.06 23.14 21.26
CA ALA A 179 23.11 24.15 21.38
C ALA A 179 23.83 24.15 22.76
N GLY A 180 23.41 23.28 23.69
CA GLY A 180 23.94 23.21 25.05
C GLY A 180 23.74 21.83 25.69
N THR A 181 23.91 21.73 27.01
CA THR A 181 23.69 20.48 27.75
C THR A 181 22.24 20.39 28.24
N GLU A 182 21.49 19.39 27.79
CA GLU A 182 20.07 19.20 28.13
C GLU A 182 19.77 17.70 28.30
N SER A 183 18.94 17.33 29.28
CA SER A 183 18.50 15.95 29.53
C SER A 183 17.03 15.79 29.14
N LEU A 184 16.74 14.91 28.18
CA LEU A 184 15.43 14.79 27.54
C LEU A 184 14.86 13.39 27.72
N THR A 185 13.55 13.28 27.96
CA THR A 185 12.84 11.99 27.87
C THR A 185 12.78 11.51 26.42
N GLY A 186 12.53 10.20 26.20
CA GLY A 186 12.41 9.65 24.85
C GLY A 186 11.39 10.38 23.97
N ALA A 187 10.22 10.71 24.52
CA ALA A 187 9.18 11.45 23.78
C ALA A 187 9.60 12.89 23.44
N GLN A 188 10.25 13.61 24.37
CA GLN A 188 10.74 14.97 24.12
C GLN A 188 11.86 14.98 23.08
N LEU A 189 12.76 13.99 23.13
CA LEU A 189 13.84 13.86 22.17
C LEU A 189 13.32 13.43 20.79
N ALA A 190 12.33 12.56 20.69
CA ALA A 190 11.69 12.22 19.42
C ALA A 190 11.09 13.46 18.73
N ALA A 191 10.33 14.27 19.47
CA ALA A 191 9.78 15.53 18.96
C ALA A 191 10.88 16.50 18.49
N ARG A 192 12.00 16.58 19.23
CA ARG A 192 13.16 17.39 18.85
C ARG A 192 13.80 16.88 17.54
N ILE A 193 14.07 15.57 17.45
CA ILE A 193 14.67 14.96 16.26
C ILE A 193 13.78 15.21 15.04
N GLN A 194 12.46 14.98 15.15
CA GLN A 194 11.51 15.26 14.07
C GLN A 194 11.57 16.72 13.61
N SER A 195 11.44 17.66 14.55
CA SER A 195 11.44 19.08 14.22
C SER A 195 12.75 19.54 13.56
N ARG A 196 13.88 18.97 13.97
CA ARG A 196 15.20 19.33 13.42
C ARG A 196 15.44 18.72 12.05
N ILE A 197 15.05 17.46 11.82
CA ILE A 197 15.11 16.83 10.48
C ILE A 197 14.21 17.58 9.51
N ASN A 198 12.96 17.89 9.89
CA ASN A 198 12.00 18.57 9.02
C ASN A 198 12.30 20.06 8.82
N ALA A 199 13.26 20.62 9.55
CA ALA A 199 13.77 21.98 9.35
C ALA A 199 15.08 22.01 8.55
N ASP A 200 15.65 20.86 8.19
CA ASP A 200 16.87 20.79 7.39
C ASP A 200 16.64 21.36 5.99
N THR A 201 17.54 22.23 5.54
CA THR A 201 17.38 22.96 4.28
C THR A 201 17.49 22.07 3.04
N ALA A 202 18.32 21.02 3.07
CA ALA A 202 18.45 20.11 1.93
C ALA A 202 17.19 19.24 1.78
N LEU A 203 16.66 18.72 2.89
CA LEU A 203 15.43 17.92 2.89
C LEU A 203 14.20 18.76 2.53
N THR A 204 14.05 19.94 3.13
CA THR A 204 12.92 20.85 2.83
C THR A 204 12.92 21.32 1.38
N ASN A 205 14.08 21.68 0.81
CA ASN A 205 14.19 22.04 -0.60
C ASN A 205 13.84 20.88 -1.54
N ALA A 206 14.13 19.64 -1.13
CA ALA A 206 13.77 18.43 -1.87
C ALA A 206 12.33 17.94 -1.58
N GLY A 207 11.56 18.67 -0.76
CA GLY A 207 10.19 18.32 -0.38
C GLY A 207 10.07 17.05 0.47
N LYS A 208 11.14 16.68 1.18
CA LYS A 208 11.23 15.48 2.02
C LYS A 208 10.92 15.82 3.48
N SER A 209 10.18 14.95 4.15
CA SER A 209 9.87 15.07 5.58
C SER A 209 9.75 13.69 6.21
N VAL A 210 9.86 13.64 7.54
CA VAL A 210 9.76 12.42 8.34
C VAL A 210 8.86 12.62 9.55
N SER A 211 8.37 11.49 10.07
CA SER A 211 7.81 11.36 11.42
C SER A 211 8.77 10.59 12.32
N VAL A 212 8.86 10.97 13.59
CA VAL A 212 9.74 10.31 14.57
C VAL A 212 8.95 9.93 15.81
N THR A 213 9.00 8.64 16.16
CA THR A 213 8.40 8.11 17.38
C THR A 213 9.45 7.48 18.30
N PHE A 214 9.11 7.38 19.59
CA PHE A 214 9.88 6.63 20.58
C PHE A 214 8.99 5.53 21.15
N GLU A 215 9.25 4.28 20.75
CA GLU A 215 8.42 3.11 21.05
C GLU A 215 9.30 1.96 21.53
N GLY A 216 8.92 1.30 22.62
CA GLY A 216 9.67 0.14 23.15
C GLY A 216 11.16 0.43 23.37
N ASP A 217 11.46 1.59 23.94
CA ASP A 217 12.81 2.12 24.21
C ASP A 217 13.68 2.40 22.96
N ARG A 218 13.07 2.56 21.79
CA ARG A 218 13.76 2.78 20.51
C ARG A 218 13.24 4.00 19.77
N PHE A 219 14.12 4.68 19.05
CA PHE A 219 13.71 5.69 18.08
C PHE A 219 13.39 5.05 16.73
N ILE A 220 12.31 5.50 16.11
CA ILE A 220 11.88 5.11 14.77
C ILE A 220 11.72 6.38 13.95
N ILE A 221 12.46 6.51 12.85
CA ILE A 221 12.30 7.58 11.86
C ILE A 221 11.62 6.97 10.65
N SER A 222 10.48 7.53 10.23
CA SER A 222 9.73 7.06 9.07
C SER A 222 9.62 8.18 8.04
N SER A 223 9.87 7.89 6.77
CA SER A 223 9.62 8.82 5.67
C SER A 223 8.13 9.08 5.58
N ASP A 224 7.76 10.34 5.34
CA ASP A 224 6.39 10.70 5.01
C ASP A 224 6.06 10.39 3.53
N LEU A 225 7.03 9.95 2.72
CA LEU A 225 6.83 9.44 1.37
C LEU A 225 6.63 7.93 1.34
N ASN A 226 5.86 7.49 0.33
CA ASN A 226 5.43 6.13 0.13
C ASN A 226 6.03 5.51 -1.14
N GLY A 227 6.04 4.17 -1.24
CA GLY A 227 6.43 3.40 -2.42
C GLY A 227 7.88 2.91 -2.51
N SER A 228 8.19 2.04 -3.46
CA SER A 228 9.48 1.30 -3.55
C SER A 228 10.78 2.14 -3.52
N GLN A 229 10.69 3.46 -3.72
CA GLN A 229 11.79 4.42 -3.64
C GLN A 229 11.92 5.13 -2.27
N SER A 230 10.96 4.95 -1.37
CA SER A 230 10.94 5.59 -0.05
C SER A 230 11.90 4.89 0.90
N THR A 231 12.97 5.56 1.31
CA THR A 231 14.06 5.00 2.13
C THR A 231 14.40 5.96 3.25
N VAL A 232 14.67 5.48 4.46
CA VAL A 232 15.28 6.31 5.51
C VAL A 232 16.53 5.63 6.03
N ARG A 233 17.65 6.36 6.05
CA ARG A 233 18.93 5.91 6.60
C ARG A 233 19.57 7.00 7.44
N VAL A 234 20.03 6.66 8.65
CA VAL A 234 20.87 7.57 9.45
C VAL A 234 22.33 7.31 9.08
N THR A 235 22.91 8.21 8.28
CA THR A 235 24.21 8.02 7.63
C THR A 235 25.38 8.49 8.50
N GLY A 236 25.16 9.40 9.46
CA GLY A 236 26.25 9.98 10.26
C GLY A 236 25.79 10.84 11.45
N GLY A 237 26.76 11.57 12.02
CA GLY A 237 26.57 12.47 13.16
C GLY A 237 27.04 11.89 14.51
N LEU A 238 27.39 12.78 15.45
CA LEU A 238 27.92 12.42 16.77
C LEU A 238 26.87 11.76 17.68
N ALA A 239 25.60 12.16 17.53
CA ALA A 239 24.49 11.60 18.30
C ALA A 239 24.13 10.18 17.87
N ARG A 240 24.55 9.74 16.67
CA ARG A 240 24.08 8.51 16.01
C ARG A 240 24.11 7.27 16.91
N THR A 241 25.19 7.08 17.66
CA THR A 241 25.30 5.95 18.61
C THR A 241 24.43 6.15 19.84
N ALA A 242 24.40 7.37 20.39
CA ALA A 242 23.64 7.70 21.60
C ALA A 242 22.12 7.57 21.40
N VAL A 243 21.62 7.84 20.19
CA VAL A 243 20.21 7.64 19.81
C VAL A 243 19.93 6.27 19.18
N GLY A 244 20.87 5.32 19.27
CA GLY A 244 20.65 3.92 18.90
C GLY A 244 20.72 3.61 17.41
N PHE A 245 21.09 4.54 16.53
CA PHE A 245 21.20 4.30 15.08
C PHE A 245 22.55 3.73 14.62
N ALA A 246 23.44 3.39 15.55
CA ALA A 246 24.61 2.57 15.28
C ALA A 246 24.22 1.08 15.38
N GLY A 247 23.85 0.47 14.24
CA GLY A 247 23.40 -0.94 14.17
C GLY A 247 21.89 -1.16 14.12
N GLY A 248 21.12 -0.13 13.80
CA GLY A 248 19.68 -0.20 13.55
C GLY A 248 19.32 -0.85 12.20
N SER A 249 18.03 -1.11 11.98
CA SER A 249 17.48 -1.68 10.74
C SER A 249 16.83 -0.62 9.85
N GLU A 250 16.88 -0.80 8.54
CA GLU A 250 16.30 0.09 7.53
C GLU A 250 15.26 -0.65 6.67
N THR A 251 14.09 -0.05 6.42
CA THR A 251 13.01 -0.59 5.54
C THR A 251 12.55 0.48 4.53
N THR A 252 11.71 0.11 3.55
CA THR A 252 11.31 0.93 2.37
C THR A 252 9.79 1.05 2.19
N GLY A 253 9.19 2.21 1.85
CA GLY A 253 7.87 2.35 1.17
C GLY A 253 6.70 3.25 1.70
N GLY A 254 5.45 2.95 1.32
CA GLY A 254 4.27 3.43 2.00
C GLY A 254 2.90 3.15 1.40
N ALA A 255 1.84 3.87 1.83
CA ALA A 255 0.46 3.65 1.39
C ALA A 255 0.38 3.60 -0.15
N PRO A 256 -0.19 2.52 -0.72
CA PRO A 256 -0.04 2.20 -2.13
C PRO A 256 -0.70 3.23 -3.05
N PHE A 257 -1.74 3.92 -2.61
CA PHE A 257 -2.45 4.90 -3.42
C PHE A 257 -2.36 6.27 -2.76
N ALA A 258 -1.62 7.18 -3.38
CA ALA A 258 -1.48 8.56 -2.92
C ALA A 258 -2.09 9.52 -3.93
N LEU A 259 -2.76 10.55 -3.41
CA LEU A 259 -3.29 11.60 -4.24
C LEU A 259 -2.14 12.51 -4.69
N THR A 260 -2.01 12.68 -6.00
CA THR A 260 -0.94 13.46 -6.61
C THR A 260 -1.54 14.53 -7.51
N ALA A 261 -0.75 15.56 -7.82
CA ALA A 261 -1.11 16.56 -8.80
C ALA A 261 -0.07 16.56 -9.91
N THR A 262 -0.49 16.25 -11.13
CA THR A 262 0.40 16.28 -12.29
C THR A 262 0.21 17.61 -13.01
N MET A 263 1.33 18.28 -13.29
CA MET A 263 1.35 19.50 -14.08
C MET A 263 1.87 19.20 -15.47
N ALA A 264 1.18 19.72 -16.48
CA ALA A 264 1.57 19.61 -17.88
C ALA A 264 1.57 20.98 -18.55
N SER A 265 2.55 21.22 -19.42
CA SER A 265 2.62 22.44 -20.23
C SER A 265 1.68 22.33 -21.44
N ALA A 266 0.98 23.40 -21.79
CA ALA A 266 0.12 23.41 -22.96
C ALA A 266 0.93 23.40 -24.27
N VAL A 267 0.36 22.76 -25.30
CA VAL A 267 0.92 22.71 -26.66
C VAL A 267 0.78 24.10 -27.29
N GLY A 268 1.83 24.93 -27.18
CA GLY A 268 1.80 26.32 -27.63
C GLY A 268 2.50 27.29 -26.69
N ASN A 269 2.92 26.84 -25.50
CA ASN A 269 3.76 27.64 -24.62
C ASN A 269 5.06 28.03 -25.35
N THR A 270 5.44 29.29 -25.22
CA THR A 270 6.63 29.84 -25.88
C THR A 270 7.77 30.10 -24.89
N GLY A 271 7.47 30.13 -23.59
CA GLY A 271 8.45 30.18 -22.52
C GLY A 271 9.12 28.83 -22.22
N GLY A 272 10.16 28.87 -21.39
CA GLY A 272 11.06 27.75 -21.15
C GLY A 272 10.92 27.06 -19.79
N ALA A 273 9.82 27.26 -19.07
CA ALA A 273 9.67 26.72 -17.72
C ALA A 273 9.41 25.21 -17.70
N LEU A 274 10.02 24.55 -16.73
CA LEU A 274 9.86 23.13 -16.43
C LEU A 274 8.82 22.97 -15.33
N ALA A 275 7.81 22.14 -15.59
CA ALA A 275 6.81 21.78 -14.61
C ALA A 275 7.40 20.76 -13.62
N GLY A 276 7.38 21.08 -12.32
CA GLY A 276 7.61 20.11 -11.27
C GLY A 276 6.39 19.22 -11.06
N GLN A 277 6.56 18.07 -10.41
CA GLN A 277 5.41 17.31 -9.92
C GLN A 277 4.76 18.06 -8.76
N GLY A 278 3.43 18.17 -8.81
CA GLY A 278 2.64 18.71 -7.72
C GLY A 278 2.35 17.64 -6.67
N ARG A 279 2.29 18.07 -5.41
CA ARG A 279 1.92 17.23 -4.27
C ARG A 279 0.60 17.73 -3.70
N VAL A 280 -0.24 16.79 -3.29
CA VAL A 280 -1.38 17.11 -2.42
C VAL A 280 -0.89 17.10 -0.99
N VAL A 281 -1.13 18.20 -0.27
CA VAL A 281 -0.71 18.35 1.13
C VAL A 281 -1.87 18.29 2.11
N ASP A 282 -3.09 18.44 1.62
CA ASP A 282 -4.31 18.28 2.39
C ASP A 282 -5.41 17.69 1.50
N ASP A 283 -5.63 16.38 1.64
CA ASP A 283 -6.64 15.62 0.91
C ASP A 283 -8.07 16.14 1.19
N ASN A 284 -8.31 16.77 2.35
CA ASN A 284 -9.61 17.35 2.68
C ASN A 284 -9.85 18.67 1.93
N ALA A 285 -8.79 19.45 1.70
CA ALA A 285 -8.84 20.68 0.92
C ALA A 285 -8.85 20.41 -0.60
N ALA A 286 -8.20 19.34 -1.07
CA ALA A 286 -8.05 19.02 -2.50
C ALA A 286 -9.38 18.70 -3.20
N THR A 287 -9.85 19.61 -4.05
CA THR A 287 -11.20 19.57 -4.65
C THR A 287 -11.42 18.50 -5.73
N LEU A 288 -10.33 17.87 -6.22
CA LEU A 288 -10.29 17.05 -7.44
C LEU A 288 -10.69 17.78 -8.74
N ASP A 289 -10.75 19.11 -8.70
CA ASP A 289 -10.92 19.90 -9.91
C ASP A 289 -9.65 19.93 -10.74
N ASP A 290 -9.85 20.19 -12.03
CA ASP A 290 -8.81 20.61 -12.94
C ASP A 290 -8.56 22.11 -12.85
N TYR A 291 -7.29 22.47 -12.85
CA TYR A 291 -6.82 23.84 -12.77
C TYR A 291 -5.89 24.17 -13.93
N VAL A 292 -5.73 25.46 -14.22
CA VAL A 292 -4.74 25.98 -15.16
C VAL A 292 -4.04 27.16 -14.49
N ILE A 293 -2.71 27.12 -14.46
CA ILE A 293 -1.90 28.31 -14.22
C ILE A 293 -1.76 29.04 -15.55
N ARG A 294 -2.15 30.32 -15.57
CA ARG A 294 -1.97 31.19 -16.73
C ARG A 294 -0.99 32.30 -16.39
N PHE A 295 0.09 32.39 -17.15
CA PHE A 295 1.02 33.50 -17.01
C PHE A 295 0.47 34.76 -17.67
N THR A 296 0.38 35.84 -16.91
CA THR A 296 -0.02 37.17 -17.41
C THR A 296 1.20 37.97 -17.85
N SER A 297 2.37 37.67 -17.31
CA SER A 297 3.68 38.16 -17.72
C SER A 297 4.78 37.16 -17.31
N PRO A 298 6.05 37.35 -17.70
CA PRO A 298 7.15 36.50 -17.24
C PRO A 298 7.38 36.47 -15.72
N THR A 299 6.75 37.38 -14.97
CA THR A 299 6.88 37.50 -13.52
C THR A 299 5.54 37.45 -12.79
N ALA A 300 4.43 37.15 -13.48
CA ALA A 300 3.11 37.13 -12.87
C ALA A 300 2.19 36.05 -13.45
N TYR A 301 1.35 35.45 -12.59
CA TYR A 301 0.42 34.39 -12.98
C TYR A 301 -0.93 34.47 -12.24
N ASP A 302 -1.93 33.84 -12.84
CA ASP A 302 -3.22 33.54 -12.26
C ASP A 302 -3.36 32.01 -12.08
N VAL A 303 -4.18 31.58 -11.12
CA VAL A 303 -4.64 30.19 -11.01
C VAL A 303 -6.13 30.16 -11.28
N LEU A 304 -6.54 29.36 -12.26
CA LEU A 304 -7.91 29.26 -12.74
C LEU A 304 -8.42 27.84 -12.48
N ASN A 305 -9.59 27.71 -11.86
CA ASN A 305 -10.30 26.44 -11.80
C ASN A 305 -11.15 26.31 -13.07
N VAL A 306 -10.80 25.32 -13.90
CA VAL A 306 -11.41 25.11 -15.23
C VAL A 306 -12.49 24.03 -15.22
N THR A 307 -12.75 23.42 -14.06
CA THR A 307 -13.90 22.51 -13.86
C THR A 307 -15.18 23.33 -13.70
N ALA A 308 -15.57 23.99 -14.78
CA ALA A 308 -16.71 24.89 -14.85
C ALA A 308 -17.60 24.56 -16.06
N PRO A 309 -18.89 24.92 -16.02
CA PRO A 309 -19.78 24.74 -17.16
C PRO A 309 -19.27 25.49 -18.40
N VAL A 310 -19.25 24.77 -19.52
CA VAL A 310 -19.04 25.38 -20.83
C VAL A 310 -20.38 25.93 -21.31
N THR A 311 -20.37 27.15 -21.82
CA THR A 311 -21.56 27.81 -22.34
C THR A 311 -21.55 27.85 -23.85
N THR A 312 -22.74 27.82 -24.43
CA THR A 312 -22.92 28.00 -25.86
C THR A 312 -23.99 29.05 -26.12
N SER A 313 -23.83 29.81 -27.19
CA SER A 313 -24.85 30.74 -27.65
C SER A 313 -25.05 30.60 -29.15
N ARG A 314 -26.32 30.65 -29.56
CA ARG A 314 -26.72 30.57 -30.96
C ARG A 314 -26.60 31.95 -31.60
N GLY A 315 -26.01 32.03 -32.80
CA GLY A 315 -25.93 33.26 -33.57
C GLY A 315 -27.33 33.85 -33.86
N ALA A 316 -27.48 35.16 -33.72
CA ALA A 316 -28.75 35.85 -33.92
C ALA A 316 -29.27 35.73 -35.37
N SER A 317 -28.38 35.55 -36.33
CA SER A 317 -28.71 35.39 -37.76
C SER A 317 -28.95 33.92 -38.17
N ASN A 318 -28.92 32.97 -37.23
CA ASN A 318 -29.09 31.56 -37.56
C ASN A 318 -30.51 31.27 -38.03
N THR A 319 -30.63 30.69 -39.22
CA THR A 319 -31.92 30.33 -39.84
C THR A 319 -32.22 28.83 -39.75
N GLY A 320 -31.22 27.98 -39.54
CA GLY A 320 -31.40 26.52 -39.43
C GLY A 320 -31.96 26.04 -38.09
N GLY A 321 -32.48 24.81 -38.06
CA GLY A 321 -33.18 24.25 -36.89
C GLY A 321 -32.28 23.64 -35.81
N VAL A 322 -30.95 23.75 -35.91
CA VAL A 322 -30.00 23.08 -35.00
C VAL A 322 -30.10 23.62 -33.57
N ALA A 323 -30.07 22.70 -32.61
CA ALA A 323 -30.03 22.98 -31.18
C ALA A 323 -28.78 22.35 -30.55
N VAL A 324 -28.25 23.04 -29.54
CA VAL A 324 -27.19 22.50 -28.69
C VAL A 324 -27.82 21.44 -27.80
N ARG A 325 -27.33 20.20 -27.92
CA ARG A 325 -27.78 19.08 -27.12
C ARG A 325 -26.94 18.88 -25.90
N ASP A 326 -25.64 19.12 -25.95
CA ASP A 326 -24.78 19.07 -24.78
C ASP A 326 -23.46 19.80 -25.05
N VAL A 327 -22.76 20.19 -24.00
CA VAL A 327 -21.44 20.82 -24.11
C VAL A 327 -20.64 20.63 -22.82
N GLY A 328 -19.33 20.45 -22.93
CA GLY A 328 -18.47 20.32 -21.76
C GLY A 328 -16.99 20.32 -22.09
N MET A 329 -16.18 20.26 -21.03
CA MET A 329 -14.74 20.08 -21.08
C MET A 329 -14.43 18.58 -21.02
N VAL A 330 -13.51 18.11 -21.86
CA VAL A 330 -13.02 16.73 -21.89
C VAL A 330 -11.53 16.63 -21.54
N SER A 331 -10.75 17.70 -21.70
CA SER A 331 -9.34 17.71 -21.33
C SER A 331 -8.86 19.11 -20.97
N ALA A 332 -8.47 19.32 -19.71
CA ALA A 332 -7.88 20.57 -19.25
C ALA A 332 -6.50 20.85 -19.89
N ALA A 333 -5.74 19.79 -20.21
CA ALA A 333 -4.40 19.90 -20.82
C ALA A 333 -4.43 20.44 -22.26
N GLN A 334 -5.58 20.36 -22.93
CA GLN A 334 -5.78 20.85 -24.30
C GLN A 334 -6.45 22.24 -24.35
N LEU A 335 -6.80 22.82 -23.19
CA LEU A 335 -7.44 24.13 -23.14
C LEU A 335 -6.46 25.25 -23.50
N THR A 336 -6.93 26.22 -24.30
CA THR A 336 -6.26 27.49 -24.54
C THR A 336 -6.94 28.67 -23.83
N LEU A 337 -8.09 28.44 -23.20
CA LEU A 337 -8.95 29.47 -22.59
C LEU A 337 -9.48 30.53 -23.58
N HIS A 338 -9.45 30.23 -24.89
CA HIS A 338 -10.01 31.08 -25.93
C HIS A 338 -11.54 30.88 -26.09
N ASN A 339 -12.16 31.79 -26.83
CA ASN A 339 -13.55 31.67 -27.27
C ASN A 339 -13.57 31.09 -28.69
N TYR A 340 -14.49 30.17 -28.94
CA TYR A 340 -14.58 29.47 -30.22
C TYR A 340 -15.95 29.67 -30.86
N GLN A 341 -16.01 29.48 -32.17
CA GLN A 341 -17.25 29.48 -32.94
C GLN A 341 -17.27 28.30 -33.90
N ILE A 342 -18.34 27.51 -33.82
CA ILE A 342 -18.68 26.54 -34.85
C ILE A 342 -19.48 27.30 -35.91
N GLN A 343 -19.00 27.32 -37.15
CA GLN A 343 -19.65 27.99 -38.27
C GLN A 343 -19.98 26.98 -39.35
N PHE A 344 -21.25 26.87 -39.72
CA PHE A 344 -21.70 26.01 -40.80
C PHE A 344 -21.39 26.63 -42.16
N THR A 345 -20.57 25.95 -42.96
CA THR A 345 -20.23 26.35 -44.33
C THR A 345 -21.22 25.76 -45.34
N SER A 346 -21.91 24.68 -44.97
CA SER A 346 -23.05 24.09 -45.69
C SER A 346 -23.95 23.33 -44.70
N PRO A 347 -25.14 22.85 -45.13
CA PRO A 347 -26.00 22.02 -44.27
C PRO A 347 -25.35 20.72 -43.75
N THR A 348 -24.22 20.30 -44.34
CA THR A 348 -23.49 19.08 -43.98
C THR A 348 -22.05 19.34 -43.58
N GLN A 349 -21.59 20.60 -43.53
CA GLN A 349 -20.19 20.92 -43.19
C GLN A 349 -20.06 22.13 -42.29
N TYR A 350 -19.03 22.12 -41.45
CA TYR A 350 -18.69 23.22 -40.56
C TYR A 350 -17.18 23.47 -40.47
N SER A 351 -16.83 24.65 -39.96
CA SER A 351 -15.49 25.03 -39.50
C SER A 351 -15.53 25.39 -38.02
N VAL A 352 -14.39 25.24 -37.34
CA VAL A 352 -14.19 25.75 -35.97
C VAL A 352 -13.22 26.92 -36.06
N VAL A 353 -13.67 28.08 -35.62
CA VAL A 353 -12.90 29.33 -35.61
C VAL A 353 -12.60 29.71 -34.17
N ASP A 354 -11.33 30.01 -33.88
CA ASP A 354 -10.91 30.66 -32.65
C ASP A 354 -11.19 32.16 -32.78
N GLN A 355 -12.16 32.65 -32.01
CA GLN A 355 -12.56 34.06 -32.02
C GLN A 355 -11.56 34.96 -31.27
N THR A 356 -10.78 34.39 -30.34
CA THR A 356 -9.78 35.16 -29.60
C THR A 356 -8.62 35.52 -30.51
N THR A 357 -8.19 34.61 -31.38
CA THR A 357 -7.07 34.83 -32.32
C THR A 357 -7.51 35.15 -33.75
N SER A 358 -8.81 35.02 -34.06
CA SER A 358 -9.37 35.10 -35.42
C SER A 358 -8.78 34.08 -36.40
N THR A 359 -8.36 32.91 -35.89
CA THR A 359 -7.78 31.83 -36.72
C THR A 359 -8.78 30.68 -36.91
N THR A 360 -8.72 30.01 -38.06
CA THR A 360 -9.54 28.81 -38.29
C THR A 360 -8.78 27.59 -37.78
N LEU A 361 -9.29 26.95 -36.74
CA LEU A 361 -8.70 25.76 -36.13
C LEU A 361 -8.91 24.51 -37.00
N SER A 362 -10.08 24.41 -37.63
CA SER A 362 -10.41 23.34 -38.60
C SER A 362 -11.49 23.81 -39.58
N SER A 363 -11.51 23.26 -40.79
CA SER A 363 -12.51 23.59 -41.82
C SER A 363 -12.90 22.38 -42.66
N GLY A 364 -14.09 22.41 -43.27
CA GLY A 364 -14.59 21.32 -44.12
C GLY A 364 -14.98 20.06 -43.34
N ASN A 365 -15.17 20.17 -42.02
CA ASN A 365 -15.56 19.04 -41.18
C ASN A 365 -16.98 18.60 -41.52
N THR A 366 -17.24 17.29 -41.55
CA THR A 366 -18.58 16.77 -41.82
C THR A 366 -19.46 16.90 -40.59
N TYR A 367 -20.64 17.47 -40.76
CA TYR A 367 -21.67 17.53 -39.73
C TYR A 367 -22.56 16.28 -39.78
N LEU A 368 -22.65 15.59 -38.65
CA LEU A 368 -23.62 14.53 -38.41
C LEU A 368 -24.45 14.92 -37.19
N SER A 369 -25.77 14.93 -37.36
CA SER A 369 -26.69 15.35 -36.30
C SER A 369 -26.58 14.44 -35.08
N GLY A 370 -26.28 15.01 -33.92
CA GLY A 370 -26.13 14.28 -32.66
C GLY A 370 -24.72 13.74 -32.41
N GLU A 371 -23.83 13.79 -33.40
CA GLU A 371 -22.42 13.48 -33.19
C GLU A 371 -21.71 14.63 -32.48
N ALA A 372 -20.67 14.27 -31.73
CA ALA A 372 -19.92 15.24 -30.94
C ALA A 372 -18.81 15.91 -31.76
N ILE A 373 -18.69 17.21 -31.61
CA ILE A 373 -17.68 18.07 -32.20
C ILE A 373 -16.65 18.39 -31.11
N ALA A 374 -15.43 17.88 -31.25
CA ALA A 374 -14.36 18.06 -30.27
C ALA A 374 -13.24 18.95 -30.81
N PHE A 375 -12.78 19.90 -29.99
CA PHE A 375 -11.68 20.81 -30.32
C PHE A 375 -11.14 21.46 -29.04
N ALA A 376 -9.83 21.71 -28.97
CA ALA A 376 -9.18 22.45 -27.88
C ALA A 376 -9.61 22.04 -26.45
N GLY A 377 -9.77 20.73 -26.20
CA GLY A 377 -10.19 20.20 -24.89
C GLY A 377 -11.69 20.36 -24.57
N LEU A 378 -12.49 20.86 -25.51
CA LEU A 378 -13.94 21.04 -25.41
C LEU A 378 -14.67 20.06 -26.33
N ARG A 379 -15.92 19.73 -25.96
CA ARG A 379 -16.82 18.89 -26.75
C ARG A 379 -18.21 19.50 -26.78
N VAL A 380 -18.78 19.62 -27.97
CA VAL A 380 -20.12 20.17 -28.22
C VAL A 380 -20.94 19.16 -29.01
N VAL A 381 -22.18 18.90 -28.62
CA VAL A 381 -23.11 18.08 -29.37
C VAL A 381 -24.20 18.96 -29.95
N LEU A 382 -24.32 18.97 -31.27
CA LEU A 382 -25.34 19.71 -31.99
C LEU A 382 -26.27 18.71 -32.70
N ALA A 383 -27.59 18.86 -32.55
CA ALA A 383 -28.53 18.02 -33.28
C ALA A 383 -29.60 18.84 -33.98
N ASN A 384 -30.08 18.30 -35.10
CA ASN A 384 -31.19 18.86 -35.84
C ASN A 384 -32.43 18.95 -34.94
N GLY A 385 -33.06 20.12 -34.96
CA GLY A 385 -34.33 20.33 -34.27
C GLY A 385 -35.51 19.99 -35.15
N GLN A 386 -36.71 20.27 -34.64
CA GLN A 386 -37.96 20.06 -35.35
C GLN A 386 -38.08 20.94 -36.62
N GLN A 387 -37.30 22.01 -36.70
CA GLN A 387 -37.26 22.95 -37.83
C GLN A 387 -36.19 22.60 -38.89
N GLY A 388 -35.60 21.41 -38.83
CA GLY A 388 -34.59 20.93 -39.78
C GLY A 388 -33.14 21.09 -39.30
N GLY A 389 -32.19 20.90 -40.23
CA GLY A 389 -30.76 20.97 -39.98
C GLY A 389 -30.16 22.37 -40.08
N PRO A 390 -28.82 22.48 -40.06
CA PRO A 390 -28.13 23.77 -40.14
C PRO A 390 -28.26 24.35 -41.54
N GLN A 391 -28.18 25.66 -41.64
CA GLN A 391 -28.04 26.39 -42.90
C GLN A 391 -26.64 26.99 -43.01
N THR A 392 -26.19 27.24 -44.25
CA THR A 392 -24.93 27.96 -44.49
C THR A 392 -24.95 29.31 -43.76
N GLY A 393 -23.90 29.59 -42.99
CA GLY A 393 -23.77 30.79 -42.18
C GLY A 393 -24.31 30.68 -40.76
N ASP A 394 -24.97 29.58 -40.38
CA ASP A 394 -25.35 29.35 -38.98
C ASP A 394 -24.10 29.26 -38.09
N THR A 395 -24.14 29.87 -36.91
CA THR A 395 -23.02 29.93 -35.98
C THR A 395 -23.41 29.58 -34.55
N PHE A 396 -22.49 28.95 -33.82
CA PHE A 396 -22.63 28.64 -32.40
C PHE A 396 -21.33 29.03 -31.69
N SER A 397 -21.39 30.05 -30.83
CA SER A 397 -20.26 30.44 -30.00
C SER A 397 -20.14 29.49 -28.81
N VAL A 398 -18.91 29.18 -28.42
CA VAL A 398 -18.56 28.22 -27.36
C VAL A 398 -17.50 28.86 -26.48
N SER A 399 -17.76 28.96 -25.19
CA SER A 399 -16.86 29.60 -24.24
C SER A 399 -16.84 28.87 -22.90
N LEU A 400 -15.68 28.81 -22.28
CA LEU A 400 -15.52 28.40 -20.88
C LEU A 400 -15.29 29.65 -20.03
N SER A 401 -15.96 29.74 -18.89
CA SER A 401 -15.76 30.81 -17.91
C SER A 401 -15.16 30.23 -16.62
N PRO A 402 -13.82 30.09 -16.52
CA PRO A 402 -13.16 29.56 -15.33
C PRO A 402 -13.41 30.43 -14.09
N ARG A 403 -13.32 29.83 -12.91
CA ARG A 403 -13.30 30.57 -11.64
C ARG A 403 -11.86 30.96 -11.31
N ASN A 404 -11.60 32.24 -11.06
CA ASN A 404 -10.31 32.68 -10.53
C ASN A 404 -10.13 32.16 -9.10
N VAL A 405 -9.01 31.48 -8.85
CA VAL A 405 -8.61 31.00 -7.53
C VAL A 405 -7.55 31.92 -6.94
N LEU A 406 -6.49 32.17 -7.71
CA LEU A 406 -5.49 33.19 -7.42
C LEU A 406 -5.41 34.15 -8.60
N THR A 407 -5.12 35.42 -8.33
CA THR A 407 -5.03 36.46 -9.37
C THR A 407 -3.79 37.32 -9.16
N ASN A 408 -3.09 37.62 -10.24
CA ASN A 408 -1.92 38.50 -10.29
C ASN A 408 -0.86 38.18 -9.22
N GLN A 409 -0.55 36.90 -9.06
CA GLN A 409 0.48 36.42 -8.15
C GLN A 409 1.86 36.62 -8.75
N THR A 410 2.84 36.99 -7.93
CA THR A 410 4.23 37.12 -8.36
C THR A 410 4.84 35.75 -8.62
N TYR A 411 5.41 35.56 -9.80
CA TYR A 411 6.20 34.38 -10.13
C TYR A 411 7.67 34.58 -9.77
N VAL A 412 8.22 33.62 -9.03
CA VAL A 412 9.65 33.48 -8.77
C VAL A 412 10.02 32.03 -9.09
N SER A 413 11.01 31.83 -9.96
CA SER A 413 11.45 30.50 -10.39
C SER A 413 11.79 29.61 -9.19
N GLY A 414 11.22 28.40 -9.16
CA GLY A 414 11.42 27.40 -8.11
C GLY A 414 10.64 27.67 -6.82
N SER A 415 9.91 28.78 -6.71
CA SER A 415 9.08 29.05 -5.54
C SER A 415 7.82 28.19 -5.55
N GLU A 416 7.30 27.92 -4.35
CA GLU A 416 6.08 27.16 -4.15
C GLU A 416 4.85 27.96 -4.61
N ILE A 417 3.97 27.29 -5.33
CA ILE A 417 2.62 27.75 -5.68
C ILE A 417 1.66 26.84 -4.91
N SER A 418 0.84 27.43 -4.04
CA SER A 418 -0.09 26.70 -3.17
C SER A 418 -1.50 27.25 -3.29
N PHE A 419 -2.48 26.37 -3.52
CA PHE A 419 -3.91 26.71 -3.58
C PHE A 419 -4.76 25.45 -3.41
N ASP A 420 -5.97 25.57 -2.85
CA ASP A 420 -6.97 24.49 -2.74
C ASP A 420 -6.39 23.11 -2.30
N GLY A 421 -5.44 23.09 -1.36
CA GLY A 421 -4.79 21.85 -0.85
C GLY A 421 -3.67 21.27 -1.71
N LEU A 422 -3.35 21.91 -2.84
CA LEU A 422 -2.29 21.54 -3.78
C LEU A 422 -1.06 22.41 -3.55
N ARG A 423 0.12 21.81 -3.72
CA ARG A 423 1.40 22.51 -3.80
C ARG A 423 2.18 22.05 -5.01
N MET A 424 2.84 23.00 -5.66
CA MET A 424 3.62 22.73 -6.86
C MET A 424 4.74 23.75 -7.03
N THR A 425 5.69 23.40 -7.88
CA THR A 425 6.81 24.29 -8.24
C THR A 425 6.92 24.35 -9.75
N LEU A 426 7.22 25.56 -10.26
CA LEU A 426 7.67 25.75 -11.63
C LEU A 426 9.03 26.42 -11.58
N ALA A 427 10.00 25.84 -12.27
CA ALA A 427 11.34 26.41 -12.41
C ALA A 427 11.60 26.83 -13.85
N ASN A 428 12.35 27.90 -14.04
CA ASN A 428 12.83 28.27 -15.37
C ASN A 428 13.78 27.18 -15.87
N GLY A 429 13.50 26.62 -17.06
CA GLY A 429 14.42 25.78 -17.80
C GLY A 429 15.25 26.63 -18.75
N SER A 430 14.90 26.65 -20.03
CA SER A 430 15.56 27.48 -21.04
C SER A 430 15.25 28.98 -20.94
N GLY A 431 14.25 29.35 -20.13
CA GLY A 431 13.82 30.73 -19.91
C GLY A 431 12.61 30.80 -18.97
N ALA A 432 12.18 32.03 -18.65
CA ALA A 432 10.94 32.25 -17.92
C ALA A 432 9.71 31.90 -18.78
N PRO A 433 8.55 31.62 -18.16
CA PRO A 433 7.27 31.58 -18.87
C PRO A 433 7.01 32.88 -19.64
N ALA A 434 6.33 32.80 -20.77
CA ALA A 434 5.84 33.96 -21.51
C ALA A 434 4.41 34.33 -21.09
N SER A 435 4.00 35.56 -21.39
CA SER A 435 2.58 35.95 -21.24
C SER A 435 1.72 35.07 -22.15
N GLY A 436 0.66 34.49 -21.60
CA GLY A 436 -0.22 33.53 -22.28
C GLY A 436 0.17 32.06 -22.10
N ASP A 437 1.34 31.74 -21.55
CA ASP A 437 1.72 30.35 -21.28
C ASP A 437 0.75 29.73 -20.25
N LEU A 438 0.32 28.49 -20.52
CA LEU A 438 -0.64 27.74 -19.71
C LEU A 438 -0.01 26.45 -19.18
N PHE A 439 -0.27 26.15 -17.91
CA PHE A 439 0.13 24.90 -17.29
C PHE A 439 -1.11 24.26 -16.63
N SER A 440 -1.59 23.17 -17.21
CA SER A 440 -2.72 22.42 -16.66
C SER A 440 -2.28 21.59 -15.47
N ILE A 441 -3.11 21.55 -14.43
CA ILE A 441 -2.91 20.75 -13.24
C ILE A 441 -4.11 19.84 -13.09
N VAL A 442 -3.82 18.54 -13.09
CA VAL A 442 -4.81 17.48 -12.91
C VAL A 442 -4.42 16.70 -11.67
N SER A 443 -5.35 16.59 -10.73
CA SER A 443 -5.17 15.73 -9.56
C SER A 443 -5.76 14.34 -9.81
N GLY A 444 -5.10 13.33 -9.26
CA GLY A 444 -5.47 11.94 -9.44
C GLY A 444 -4.68 11.02 -8.51
N LEU A 445 -5.26 9.85 -8.23
CA LEU A 445 -4.57 8.83 -7.45
C LEU A 445 -3.51 8.15 -8.30
N GLN A 446 -2.32 8.00 -7.74
CA GLN A 446 -1.25 7.23 -8.34
C GLN A 446 -0.93 6.03 -7.46
N TYR A 447 -0.69 4.90 -8.10
CA TYR A 447 -0.16 3.73 -7.43
C TYR A 447 1.35 3.88 -7.22
N GLN A 448 1.77 3.78 -5.96
CA GLN A 448 3.14 3.89 -5.50
C GLN A 448 3.68 2.54 -4.97
N GLY A 449 2.85 1.51 -4.88
CA GLY A 449 3.28 0.17 -4.53
C GLY A 449 4.07 -0.52 -5.65
N ASP A 450 4.58 -1.72 -5.37
CA ASP A 450 5.18 -2.59 -6.39
C ASP A 450 4.28 -3.78 -6.75
N ALA A 451 4.62 -4.45 -7.85
CA ALA A 451 3.91 -5.64 -8.35
C ALA A 451 4.41 -6.97 -7.76
N GLY A 452 5.21 -6.94 -6.68
CA GLY A 452 5.75 -8.11 -6.03
C GLY A 452 4.69 -9.04 -5.46
N VAL A 453 5.09 -10.29 -5.24
CA VAL A 453 4.18 -11.33 -4.78
C VAL A 453 4.60 -11.80 -3.40
N HIS A 454 3.71 -11.64 -2.43
CA HIS A 454 3.79 -12.35 -1.17
C HIS A 454 3.30 -13.77 -1.41
N ALA A 455 4.19 -14.75 -1.28
CA ALA A 455 3.83 -16.15 -1.40
C ALA A 455 4.18 -16.90 -0.11
N ILE A 456 3.30 -17.83 0.28
CA ILE A 456 3.54 -18.71 1.41
C ILE A 456 3.79 -20.14 0.93
N GLU A 457 4.72 -20.82 1.58
CA GLU A 457 4.98 -22.23 1.34
C GLU A 457 3.85 -23.08 1.97
N VAL A 458 3.21 -23.90 1.14
CA VAL A 458 2.12 -24.81 1.54
C VAL A 458 2.53 -26.28 1.48
N GLY A 459 3.67 -26.58 0.86
CA GLY A 459 4.26 -27.90 0.73
C GLY A 459 5.70 -27.80 0.22
N THR A 460 6.40 -28.92 0.11
CA THR A 460 7.77 -28.94 -0.42
C THR A 460 7.77 -28.38 -1.85
N ASP A 461 8.48 -27.26 -2.05
CA ASP A 461 8.56 -26.51 -3.31
C ASP A 461 7.21 -26.01 -3.86
N GLN A 462 6.17 -25.95 -3.03
CA GLN A 462 4.86 -25.44 -3.41
C GLN A 462 4.55 -24.15 -2.66
N THR A 463 4.33 -23.07 -3.41
CA THR A 463 3.96 -21.77 -2.86
C THR A 463 2.63 -21.27 -3.40
N VAL A 464 1.95 -20.47 -2.58
CA VAL A 464 0.67 -19.85 -2.93
C VAL A 464 0.79 -18.35 -2.71
N PRO A 465 0.55 -17.50 -3.74
CA PRO A 465 0.45 -16.05 -3.56
C PRO A 465 -0.70 -15.71 -2.61
N THR A 466 -0.52 -14.71 -1.76
CA THR A 466 -1.48 -14.26 -0.74
C THR A 466 -1.77 -12.76 -0.82
N ASN A 467 -1.34 -12.11 -1.91
CA ASN A 467 -1.63 -10.71 -2.21
C ASN A 467 -2.01 -10.52 -3.68
N VAL A 468 -2.64 -9.38 -3.94
CA VAL A 468 -2.85 -8.86 -5.30
C VAL A 468 -2.33 -7.44 -5.32
N ALA A 469 -1.51 -7.09 -6.31
CA ALA A 469 -1.01 -5.73 -6.48
C ALA A 469 -2.17 -4.76 -6.77
N GLY A 470 -2.15 -3.61 -6.12
CA GLY A 470 -3.16 -2.57 -6.25
C GLY A 470 -3.23 -2.01 -7.67
N SER A 471 -2.10 -1.85 -8.37
CA SER A 471 -2.12 -1.45 -9.78
C SER A 471 -3.00 -2.39 -10.60
N ARG A 472 -2.81 -3.70 -10.43
CA ARG A 472 -3.62 -4.73 -11.10
C ARG A 472 -5.09 -4.68 -10.68
N ALA A 473 -5.36 -4.47 -9.40
CA ALA A 473 -6.73 -4.48 -8.89
C ALA A 473 -7.54 -3.24 -9.31
N PHE A 474 -6.93 -2.05 -9.33
CA PHE A 474 -7.66 -0.79 -9.47
C PHE A 474 -7.31 0.04 -10.72
N ILE A 475 -6.18 -0.21 -11.39
CA ILE A 475 -5.67 0.64 -12.50
C ILE A 475 -5.49 -0.14 -13.82
N GLU A 476 -4.78 -1.26 -13.79
CA GLU A 476 -4.26 -1.94 -14.98
C GLU A 476 -5.11 -3.14 -15.42
N GLY A 477 -6.19 -3.45 -14.70
CA GLY A 477 -7.08 -4.58 -15.01
C GLY A 477 -8.04 -4.34 -16.19
N GLY A 478 -7.97 -3.17 -16.82
CA GLY A 478 -8.79 -2.76 -17.96
C GLY A 478 -9.04 -1.26 -17.99
N ILE A 479 -9.38 -0.68 -16.83
CA ILE A 479 -9.57 0.76 -16.65
C ILE A 479 -8.88 1.26 -15.38
N ASP A 480 -8.53 2.56 -15.40
CA ASP A 480 -8.19 3.27 -14.18
C ASP A 480 -9.48 3.72 -13.45
N ILE A 481 -9.91 2.91 -12.48
CA ILE A 481 -11.15 3.13 -11.74
C ILE A 481 -11.14 4.51 -11.07
N PHE A 482 -9.99 4.94 -10.53
CA PHE A 482 -9.88 6.22 -9.85
C PHE A 482 -9.94 7.38 -10.84
N ALA A 483 -9.27 7.27 -11.99
CA ALA A 483 -9.38 8.27 -13.05
C ALA A 483 -10.83 8.40 -13.53
N GLU A 484 -11.56 7.31 -13.73
CA GLU A 484 -12.95 7.33 -14.20
C GLU A 484 -13.91 7.96 -13.18
N VAL A 485 -13.78 7.63 -11.89
CA VAL A 485 -14.57 8.29 -10.84
C VAL A 485 -14.24 9.79 -10.78
N LYS A 486 -12.98 10.17 -10.95
CA LYS A 486 -12.58 11.59 -11.04
C LYS A 486 -13.19 12.27 -12.27
N GLN A 487 -13.19 11.62 -13.43
CA GLN A 487 -13.82 12.15 -14.65
C GLN A 487 -15.32 12.38 -14.45
N LEU A 488 -16.01 11.48 -13.76
CA LEU A 488 -17.41 11.68 -13.38
C LEU A 488 -17.59 12.92 -12.47
N ILE A 489 -16.72 13.13 -11.49
CA ILE A 489 -16.74 14.33 -10.64
C ILE A 489 -16.61 15.59 -11.51
N SER A 490 -15.63 15.61 -12.43
CA SER A 490 -15.43 16.73 -13.37
C SER A 490 -16.65 16.95 -14.26
N ALA A 491 -17.25 15.89 -14.80
CA ALA A 491 -18.44 15.98 -15.66
C ALA A 491 -19.68 16.48 -14.92
N LEU A 492 -19.90 16.03 -13.67
CA LEU A 492 -20.99 16.52 -12.82
C LEU A 492 -20.84 18.01 -12.52
N ARG A 493 -19.63 18.47 -12.14
CA ARG A 493 -19.36 19.87 -11.80
C ARG A 493 -19.36 20.78 -13.03
N GLY A 494 -18.87 20.29 -14.16
CA GLY A 494 -18.93 20.95 -15.46
C GLY A 494 -20.30 20.91 -16.14
N ASN A 495 -21.32 20.31 -15.51
CA ASN A 495 -22.66 20.15 -16.07
C ASN A 495 -22.66 19.48 -17.47
N TYR A 496 -21.79 18.48 -17.66
CA TYR A 496 -21.57 17.81 -18.93
C TYR A 496 -22.18 16.40 -18.93
N ARG A 497 -23.34 16.22 -19.56
CA ARG A 497 -24.15 14.99 -19.46
C ARG A 497 -23.59 13.82 -20.24
N LEU A 498 -23.05 14.07 -21.43
CA LEU A 498 -22.41 13.05 -22.22
C LEU A 498 -21.17 12.50 -21.51
N GLY A 499 -20.41 13.35 -20.81
CA GLY A 499 -19.31 12.91 -19.96
C GLY A 499 -19.76 12.01 -18.80
N ILE A 500 -20.92 12.31 -18.18
CA ILE A 500 -21.51 11.43 -17.17
C ILE A 500 -21.91 10.07 -17.80
N SER A 501 -22.43 10.08 -19.03
CA SER A 501 -22.80 8.85 -19.75
C SER A 501 -21.58 8.03 -20.17
N ASP A 502 -20.50 8.68 -20.61
CA ASP A 502 -19.24 8.03 -20.97
C ASP A 502 -18.62 7.36 -19.72
N ALA A 503 -18.59 8.08 -18.58
CA ALA A 503 -18.12 7.55 -17.30
C ALA A 503 -18.97 6.38 -16.78
N LEU A 504 -20.30 6.37 -17.02
CA LEU A 504 -21.15 5.22 -16.68
C LEU A 504 -20.76 3.96 -17.46
N GLY A 505 -20.42 4.12 -18.75
CA GLY A 505 -19.99 3.01 -19.59
C GLY A 505 -18.69 2.39 -19.08
N THR A 506 -17.73 3.22 -18.69
CA THR A 506 -16.43 2.77 -18.16
C THR A 506 -16.55 2.22 -16.75
N LEU A 507 -17.31 2.85 -15.83
CA LEU A 507 -17.47 2.35 -14.46
C LEU A 507 -18.00 0.90 -14.37
N ASN A 508 -18.82 0.45 -15.32
CA ASN A 508 -19.23 -0.96 -15.40
C ASN A 508 -18.06 -1.93 -15.63
N GLN A 509 -17.06 -1.50 -16.41
CA GLN A 509 -15.82 -2.26 -16.61
C GLN A 509 -15.02 -2.31 -15.29
N GLY A 510 -15.01 -1.23 -14.51
CA GLY A 510 -14.36 -1.18 -13.20
C GLY A 510 -14.97 -2.14 -12.18
N VAL A 511 -16.31 -2.21 -12.12
CA VAL A 511 -17.00 -3.21 -11.28
C VAL A 511 -16.64 -4.63 -11.71
N SER A 512 -16.60 -4.90 -13.02
CA SER A 512 -16.20 -6.21 -13.55
C SER A 512 -14.75 -6.57 -13.22
N GLN A 513 -13.85 -5.58 -13.25
CA GLN A 513 -12.44 -5.73 -12.88
C GLN A 513 -12.28 -6.13 -11.40
N ILE A 514 -12.95 -5.43 -10.48
CA ILE A 514 -12.93 -5.78 -9.06
C ILE A 514 -13.52 -7.17 -8.82
N ALA A 515 -14.58 -7.55 -9.53
CA ALA A 515 -15.20 -8.87 -9.42
C ALA A 515 -14.28 -10.00 -9.90
N ALA A 516 -13.52 -9.78 -10.97
CA ALA A 516 -12.54 -10.75 -11.44
C ALA A 516 -11.45 -11.00 -10.38
N ILE A 517 -10.91 -9.93 -9.78
CA ILE A 517 -9.90 -10.04 -8.71
C ILE A 517 -10.47 -10.71 -7.46
N GLN A 518 -11.71 -10.41 -7.08
CA GLN A 518 -12.36 -11.07 -5.96
C GLN A 518 -12.51 -12.58 -6.20
N GLY A 519 -12.85 -12.99 -7.43
CA GLY A 519 -12.89 -14.40 -7.82
C GLY A 519 -11.54 -15.12 -7.67
N GLU A 520 -10.44 -14.44 -8.01
CA GLU A 520 -9.08 -14.98 -7.83
C GLU A 520 -8.67 -15.10 -6.36
N VAL A 521 -8.98 -14.08 -5.55
CA VAL A 521 -8.75 -14.09 -4.09
C VAL A 521 -9.53 -15.24 -3.46
N GLY A 522 -10.80 -15.43 -3.83
CA GLY A 522 -11.62 -16.54 -3.36
C GLY A 522 -11.09 -17.92 -3.77
N ALA A 523 -10.67 -18.08 -5.03
CA ALA A 523 -10.04 -19.32 -5.50
C ALA A 523 -8.75 -19.64 -4.72
N THR A 524 -7.95 -18.61 -4.42
CA THR A 524 -6.70 -18.74 -3.66
C THR A 524 -6.97 -19.08 -2.19
N SER A 525 -7.98 -18.47 -1.56
CA SER A 525 -8.40 -18.79 -0.19
C SER A 525 -8.89 -20.24 -0.07
N ASN A 526 -9.67 -20.72 -1.05
CA ASN A 526 -10.08 -22.13 -1.12
C ASN A 526 -8.89 -23.09 -1.27
N ARG A 527 -7.89 -22.71 -2.07
CA ARG A 527 -6.65 -23.48 -2.20
C ARG A 527 -5.90 -23.56 -0.87
N LEU A 528 -5.76 -22.46 -0.15
CA LEU A 528 -5.13 -22.45 1.19
C LEU A 528 -5.89 -23.31 2.20
N THR A 529 -7.22 -23.25 2.19
CA THR A 529 -8.08 -24.09 3.05
C THR A 529 -7.86 -25.58 2.76
N THR A 530 -7.75 -25.94 1.49
CA THR A 530 -7.47 -27.33 1.07
C THR A 530 -6.07 -27.77 1.52
N SER A 531 -5.04 -26.93 1.33
CA SER A 531 -3.69 -27.22 1.80
C SER A 531 -3.60 -27.31 3.33
N ALA A 532 -4.33 -26.48 4.06
CA ALA A 532 -4.40 -26.56 5.53
C ALA A 532 -4.99 -27.89 6.00
N ALA A 533 -6.04 -28.39 5.34
CA ALA A 533 -6.65 -29.69 5.65
C ALA A 533 -5.68 -30.85 5.40
N GLN A 534 -4.95 -30.82 4.26
CA GLN A 534 -3.92 -31.83 3.95
C GLN A 534 -2.77 -31.83 4.96
N LEU A 535 -2.32 -30.65 5.38
CA LEU A 535 -1.28 -30.52 6.42
C LEU A 535 -1.78 -31.01 7.78
N GLU A 536 -3.07 -30.87 8.09
CA GLU A 536 -3.64 -31.40 9.33
C GLU A 536 -3.68 -32.93 9.33
N GLU A 537 -4.03 -33.54 8.20
CA GLU A 537 -3.97 -34.99 8.03
C GLU A 537 -2.53 -35.51 8.17
N ALA A 538 -1.56 -34.85 7.51
CA ALA A 538 -0.14 -35.17 7.65
C ALA A 538 0.36 -35.00 9.09
N LYS A 539 -0.09 -33.94 9.79
CA LYS A 539 0.20 -33.73 11.21
C LYS A 539 -0.27 -34.91 12.05
N SER A 540 -1.53 -35.35 11.88
CA SER A 540 -2.06 -36.51 12.60
C SER A 540 -1.28 -37.79 12.30
N PHE A 541 -0.85 -38.00 11.06
CA PHE A 541 -0.02 -39.13 10.68
C PHE A 541 1.33 -39.16 11.42
N PHE A 542 2.05 -38.03 11.46
CA PHE A 542 3.33 -37.94 12.18
C PHE A 542 3.16 -38.06 13.69
N ILE A 543 2.10 -37.49 14.28
CA ILE A 543 1.79 -37.67 15.71
C ILE A 543 1.57 -39.14 16.03
N LYS A 544 0.83 -39.87 15.18
CA LYS A 544 0.59 -41.30 15.36
C LYS A 544 1.87 -42.11 15.25
N THR A 545 2.69 -41.86 14.23
CA THR A 545 3.97 -42.55 14.03
C THR A 545 4.95 -42.27 15.17
N LEU A 546 4.97 -41.03 15.66
CA LEU A 546 5.78 -40.65 16.82
C LEU A 546 5.30 -41.37 18.09
N SER A 547 3.99 -41.47 18.31
CA SER A 547 3.45 -42.21 19.45
C SER A 547 3.81 -43.70 19.38
N GLU A 548 3.72 -44.31 18.19
CA GLU A 548 4.09 -45.72 17.97
C GLU A 548 5.59 -46.00 18.18
N THR A 549 6.46 -45.01 18.02
CA THR A 549 7.93 -45.17 18.09
C THR A 549 8.56 -44.62 19.37
N GLU A 550 7.99 -43.57 19.95
CA GLU A 550 8.51 -42.86 21.13
C GLU A 550 7.78 -43.24 22.42
N ASP A 551 6.48 -43.53 22.40
CA ASP A 551 5.71 -43.69 23.63
C ASP A 551 5.85 -45.10 24.25
N VAL A 552 5.90 -45.16 25.57
CA VAL A 552 5.94 -46.42 26.31
C VAL A 552 4.53 -46.91 26.62
N ASP A 553 4.29 -48.21 26.52
CA ASP A 553 3.12 -48.85 27.14
C ASP A 553 3.26 -48.75 28.67
N LEU A 554 2.61 -47.75 29.25
CA LEU A 554 2.66 -47.47 30.69
C LEU A 554 2.19 -48.66 31.53
N ALA A 555 1.21 -49.44 31.04
CA ALA A 555 0.72 -50.60 31.79
C ALA A 555 1.81 -51.67 31.91
N LYS A 556 2.50 -51.96 30.80
CA LYS A 556 3.62 -52.88 30.79
C LYS A 556 4.83 -52.33 31.56
N ALA A 557 5.18 -51.06 31.38
CA ALA A 557 6.33 -50.44 32.05
C ALA A 557 6.18 -50.39 33.58
N ILE A 558 4.96 -50.12 34.09
CA ILE A 558 4.66 -50.19 35.53
C ILE A 558 4.78 -51.63 36.02
N SER A 559 4.27 -52.60 35.26
CA SER A 559 4.42 -54.03 35.59
C SER A 559 5.90 -54.44 35.65
N ASP A 560 6.71 -54.06 34.66
CA ASP A 560 8.14 -54.38 34.60
C ASP A 560 8.93 -53.68 35.73
N LEU A 561 8.60 -52.41 36.04
CA LEU A 561 9.18 -51.67 37.16
C LEU A 561 8.91 -52.35 38.50
N THR A 562 7.67 -52.75 38.76
CA THR A 562 7.30 -53.41 40.02
C THR A 562 7.98 -54.76 40.17
N LEU A 563 8.01 -55.58 39.11
CA LEU A 563 8.77 -56.84 39.07
C LEU A 563 10.26 -56.62 39.35
N GLN A 564 10.84 -55.57 38.76
CA GLN A 564 12.25 -55.23 38.95
C GLN A 564 12.56 -54.77 40.38
N GLN A 565 11.66 -54.01 41.01
CA GLN A 565 11.77 -53.63 42.44
C GLN A 565 11.76 -54.87 43.34
N TYR A 566 10.84 -55.81 43.13
CA TYR A 566 10.81 -57.08 43.86
C TYR A 566 12.10 -57.89 43.67
N ALA A 567 12.62 -57.94 42.44
CA ALA A 567 13.88 -58.64 42.15
C ALA A 567 15.08 -58.00 42.86
N ILE A 568 15.16 -56.66 42.92
CA ILE A 568 16.22 -55.94 43.66
C ILE A 568 16.15 -56.23 45.16
N GLU A 569 14.95 -56.24 45.75
CA GLU A 569 14.76 -56.58 47.17
C GLU A 569 15.17 -58.03 47.46
N ALA A 570 14.74 -58.98 46.63
CA ALA A 570 15.09 -60.39 46.76
C ALA A 570 16.60 -60.64 46.58
N ALA A 571 17.22 -59.99 45.60
CA ALA A 571 18.66 -60.06 45.37
C ALA A 571 19.47 -59.44 46.53
N SER A 572 18.98 -58.33 47.10
CA SER A 572 19.61 -57.69 48.27
C SER A 572 19.56 -58.60 49.50
N ARG A 573 18.41 -59.25 49.78
CA ARG A 573 18.28 -60.24 50.87
C ARG A 573 19.21 -61.44 50.66
N THR A 574 19.33 -61.90 49.42
CA THR A 574 20.25 -63.01 49.07
C THR A 574 21.71 -62.59 49.26
N LEU A 575 22.09 -61.38 48.84
CA LEU A 575 23.42 -60.81 49.08
C LEU A 575 23.74 -60.71 50.57
N THR A 576 22.80 -60.23 51.39
CA THR A 576 22.94 -60.19 52.86
C THR A 576 23.15 -61.60 53.43
N LYS A 577 22.35 -62.59 53.02
CA LYS A 577 22.50 -63.99 53.47
C LYS A 577 23.83 -64.63 53.04
N VAL A 578 24.35 -64.32 51.86
CA VAL A 578 25.66 -64.80 51.39
C VAL A 578 26.80 -64.12 52.15
N PHE A 579 26.64 -62.83 52.51
CA PHE A 579 27.59 -62.09 53.32
C PHE A 579 27.64 -62.60 54.78
N GLU A 580 26.48 -62.87 55.39
CA GLU A 580 26.36 -63.41 56.75
C GLU A 580 26.94 -64.83 56.90
N ASN A 581 26.86 -65.67 55.86
CA ASN A 581 27.39 -67.04 55.84
C ASN A 581 28.83 -67.14 55.29
N SER A 582 29.46 -66.02 54.95
CA SER A 582 30.82 -65.96 54.39
C SER A 582 31.87 -65.75 55.49
N LEU A 583 33.04 -66.38 55.31
CA LEU A 583 34.22 -66.22 56.19
C LEU A 583 34.80 -64.79 56.22
N LEU A 584 34.28 -63.87 55.39
CA LEU A 584 34.63 -62.44 55.40
C LEU A 584 34.17 -61.70 56.67
N ASN A 585 33.23 -62.26 57.44
CA ASN A 585 32.74 -61.68 58.70
C ASN A 585 33.69 -61.93 59.89
N TYR A 586 34.72 -62.77 59.70
CA TYR A 586 35.67 -63.22 60.73
C TYR A 586 37.10 -62.63 60.56
N LEU A 587 37.28 -61.68 59.63
CA LEU A 587 38.47 -60.83 59.47
C LEU A 587 38.08 -59.40 59.83
#